data_AF-A0A1H1PFU8-F1
#
_entry.id   AF-A0A1H1PFU8-F1
#
_cell.length_a   1.000
_cell.length_b   1.000
_cell.length_c   1.000
_cell.angle_alpha   90.00
_cell.angle_beta   90.00
_cell.angle_gamma   90.00
#
_symmetry.space_group_name_H-M   'P 1'
#
loop_
_entity.id
_entity.type
_entity.pdbx_description
1 polymer ?
#
loop_
_entity_poly.entity_id
_entity_poly.type
_entity_poly.pdbx_seq_one_letter_code
_entity_poly.pdbx_strand_id
1 'polypeptide(L)'
;MLTDETPFPETPTSTGVSAWFRRRAPRLAGTLHIRDAAGHEIIVPLRGRDTLLTAAGSGLPGYGEAWAVHLGTSRTGLLIVYGPTGAVADRRSGICPAGRTITLGGADFTWLLPPPNVPGHLRVPAQRTANTRADYGRFRNMVRSVTQSR
;
A
#
# COMPACT_ATOMS: atom_id res chain seq x y z
N MET A 1 42.08 -33.37 40.56
CA MET A 1 41.11 -33.43 39.45
C MET A 1 39.85 -32.74 39.94
N LEU A 2 39.67 -31.47 39.54
CA LEU A 2 38.54 -30.61 39.93
C LEU A 2 37.58 -30.54 38.75
N THR A 3 36.32 -30.94 38.93
CA THR A 3 35.22 -30.67 37.99
C THR A 3 34.67 -29.27 38.29
N ASP A 4 34.95 -28.33 37.40
CA ASP A 4 34.32 -27.01 37.33
C ASP A 4 33.26 -27.07 36.23
N GLU A 5 32.00 -27.26 36.61
CA GLU A 5 30.86 -27.24 35.69
C GLU A 5 30.40 -25.77 35.60
N THR A 6 30.85 -25.09 34.56
CA THR A 6 30.48 -23.71 34.25
C THR A 6 29.00 -23.65 33.82
N PRO A 7 28.15 -22.77 34.37
CA PRO A 7 26.77 -22.63 33.91
C PRO A 7 26.74 -21.99 32.51
N PHE A 8 26.02 -22.64 31.59
CA PHE A 8 25.73 -22.11 30.25
C PHE A 8 24.98 -20.77 30.35
N PRO A 9 25.33 -19.75 29.55
CA PRO A 9 24.57 -18.52 29.51
C PRO A 9 23.20 -18.78 28.90
N GLU A 10 22.17 -18.47 29.68
CA GLU A 10 20.78 -18.44 29.23
C GLU A 10 20.67 -17.59 27.96
N THR A 11 20.20 -18.19 26.87
CA THR A 11 19.75 -17.45 25.70
C THR A 11 18.75 -16.39 26.15
N PRO A 12 18.93 -15.09 25.84
CA PRO A 12 17.88 -14.14 26.09
C PRO A 12 16.69 -14.53 25.23
N THR A 13 15.67 -15.10 25.86
CA THR A 13 14.34 -15.26 25.28
C THR A 13 13.85 -13.85 24.97
N SER A 14 14.15 -13.37 23.76
CA SER A 14 13.66 -12.11 23.22
C SER A 14 12.17 -12.27 22.89
N THR A 15 11.37 -12.43 23.94
CA THR A 15 9.91 -12.34 23.89
C THR A 15 9.50 -11.02 24.54
N GLY A 16 10.16 -9.96 24.09
CA GLY A 16 9.77 -8.58 24.31
C GLY A 16 9.31 -7.97 22.99
N VAL A 17 8.46 -8.67 22.22
CA VAL A 17 7.79 -8.08 21.05
C VAL A 17 6.89 -6.98 21.60
N SER A 18 7.49 -5.81 21.63
CA SER A 18 7.12 -4.72 22.51
C SER A 18 5.67 -4.31 22.23
N ALA A 19 4.87 -4.19 23.28
CA ALA A 19 3.46 -3.81 23.23
C ALA A 19 3.18 -2.48 22.49
N TRP A 20 4.21 -1.72 22.12
CA TRP A 20 4.10 -0.53 21.26
C TRP A 20 3.57 -0.83 19.85
N PHE A 21 3.78 -2.04 19.31
CA PHE A 21 3.23 -2.46 18.02
C PHE A 21 1.70 -2.61 18.03
N ARG A 22 1.05 -2.53 19.20
CA ARG A 22 -0.42 -2.42 19.30
C ARG A 22 -0.95 -0.99 19.15
N ARG A 23 -0.09 0.02 18.90
CA ARG A 23 -0.57 1.27 18.31
C ARG A 23 -1.03 0.93 16.90
N ARG A 24 -2.36 0.83 16.71
CA ARG A 24 -2.99 0.57 15.41
C ARG A 24 -2.30 1.43 14.37
N ALA A 25 -1.57 0.80 13.43
CA ALA A 25 -0.94 1.52 12.35
C ALA A 25 -1.98 2.47 11.71
N PRO A 26 -1.61 3.73 11.44
CA PRO A 26 -2.53 4.71 10.94
C PRO A 26 -3.15 4.19 9.64
N ARG A 27 -4.41 4.55 9.40
CA ARG A 27 -5.08 4.13 8.15
C ARG A 27 -4.51 4.89 6.97
N LEU A 28 -4.37 4.20 5.86
CA LEU A 28 -4.10 4.81 4.58
C LEU A 28 -5.25 5.72 4.16
N ALA A 29 -4.90 6.94 3.80
CA ALA A 29 -5.83 7.95 3.32
C ALA A 29 -5.17 8.81 2.25
N GLY A 30 -5.98 9.28 1.30
CA GLY A 30 -5.54 10.19 0.26
C GLY A 30 -5.19 9.48 -1.04
N THR A 31 -4.28 10.08 -1.80
CA THR A 31 -3.78 9.55 -3.07
C THR A 31 -2.27 9.51 -3.05
N LEU A 32 -1.71 8.49 -3.69
CA LEU A 32 -0.30 8.39 -4.00
C LEU A 32 -0.13 8.69 -5.48
N HIS A 33 0.49 9.82 -5.79
CA HIS A 33 0.88 10.18 -7.14
C HIS A 33 2.25 9.60 -7.40
N ILE A 34 2.38 8.84 -8.48
CA ILE A 34 3.61 8.14 -8.82
C ILE A 34 3.99 8.56 -10.22
N ARG A 35 5.19 9.11 -10.37
CA ARG A 35 5.77 9.39 -11.67
C ARG A 35 6.83 8.34 -11.95
N ASP A 36 6.61 7.52 -12.98
CA ASP A 36 7.57 6.49 -13.34
C ASP A 36 8.83 7.09 -14.00
N ALA A 37 9.83 6.24 -14.24
CA ALA A 37 11.09 6.66 -14.88
C ALA A 37 10.91 7.11 -16.34
N ALA A 38 9.83 6.71 -17.00
CA ALA A 38 9.46 7.16 -18.34
C ALA A 38 8.66 8.49 -18.31
N GLY A 39 8.32 8.99 -17.12
CA GLY A 39 7.57 10.23 -16.90
C GLY A 39 6.06 10.06 -16.85
N HIS A 40 5.51 8.84 -16.91
CA HIS A 40 4.08 8.60 -16.81
C HIS A 40 3.59 8.81 -15.38
N GLU A 41 2.47 9.52 -15.24
CA GLU A 41 1.83 9.75 -13.95
C GLU A 41 0.73 8.70 -13.69
N ILE A 42 0.80 8.11 -12.51
CA ILE A 42 -0.12 7.09 -12.00
C ILE A 42 -0.68 7.62 -10.68
N ILE A 43 -2.01 7.58 -10.53
CA ILE A 43 -2.68 8.01 -9.30
C ILE A 43 -3.28 6.78 -8.62
N VAL A 44 -2.71 6.41 -7.47
CA VAL A 44 -3.16 5.27 -6.67
C VAL A 44 -3.98 5.76 -5.47
N PRO A 45 -5.29 5.44 -5.38
CA PRO A 45 -6.08 5.79 -4.21
C PRO A 45 -5.67 4.95 -3.01
N LEU A 46 -5.24 5.61 -1.93
CA LEU A 46 -4.82 4.94 -0.70
C LEU A 46 -6.00 4.73 0.24
N ARG A 47 -6.32 3.46 0.51
CA ARG A 47 -7.41 3.05 1.41
C ARG A 47 -6.98 1.86 2.25
N GLY A 48 -7.51 1.76 3.46
CA GLY A 48 -7.26 0.60 4.32
C GLY A 48 -6.01 0.76 5.17
N ARG A 49 -5.08 -0.20 5.10
CA ARG A 49 -3.88 -0.28 5.95
C ARG A 49 -2.59 -0.34 5.14
N ASP A 50 -2.64 -1.05 4.03
CA ASP A 50 -1.58 -1.29 3.08
C ASP A 50 -2.09 -1.13 1.64
N THR A 51 -1.18 -0.93 0.70
CA THR A 51 -1.47 -0.83 -0.72
C THR A 51 -0.33 -1.47 -1.51
N LEU A 52 -0.68 -2.40 -2.39
CA LEU A 52 0.25 -3.04 -3.30
C LEU A 52 0.43 -2.21 -4.56
N LEU A 53 1.69 -2.03 -4.96
CA LEU A 53 2.13 -1.31 -6.14
C LEU A 53 2.71 -2.33 -7.13
N THR A 54 1.89 -2.83 -8.04
CA THR A 54 2.28 -3.82 -9.05
C THR A 54 1.77 -3.40 -10.42
N ALA A 55 2.24 -4.09 -11.47
CA ALA A 55 1.76 -3.85 -12.83
C ALA A 55 0.25 -4.07 -12.94
N ALA A 56 -0.27 -5.11 -12.27
CA ALA A 56 -1.71 -5.42 -12.28
C ALA A 56 -2.55 -4.46 -11.42
N GLY A 57 -2.00 -3.92 -10.34
CA GLY A 57 -2.75 -3.08 -9.40
C GLY A 57 -2.64 -1.59 -9.67
N SER A 58 -1.42 -1.12 -9.94
CA SER A 58 -1.07 0.30 -10.09
C SER A 58 -0.50 0.64 -11.47
N GLY A 59 -0.23 -0.34 -12.34
CA GLY A 59 0.44 -0.08 -13.61
C GLY A 59 1.94 0.17 -13.51
N LEU A 60 2.52 0.15 -12.31
CA LEU A 60 3.97 0.25 -12.13
C LEU A 60 4.70 -1.04 -12.47
N PRO A 61 5.87 -0.97 -13.12
CA PRO A 61 6.72 -2.14 -13.29
C PRO A 61 7.23 -2.67 -11.93
N GLY A 62 7.42 -3.98 -11.85
CA GLY A 62 8.00 -4.62 -10.67
C GLY A 62 7.03 -4.77 -9.51
N TYR A 63 7.54 -4.53 -8.31
CA TYR A 63 6.83 -4.78 -7.05
C TYR A 63 7.10 -3.69 -6.02
N GLY A 64 6.03 -3.24 -5.38
CA GLY A 64 6.12 -2.40 -4.21
C GLY A 64 4.92 -2.54 -3.28
N GLU A 65 5.10 -2.00 -2.09
CA GLU A 65 4.14 -1.96 -1.02
C GLU A 65 4.22 -0.60 -0.33
N ALA A 66 3.07 -0.08 0.08
CA ALA A 66 2.99 1.16 0.83
C ALA A 66 2.04 1.02 2.02
N TRP A 67 2.43 1.52 3.19
CA TRP A 67 1.58 1.57 4.37
C TRP A 67 1.90 2.79 5.24
N ALA A 68 0.91 3.29 5.96
CA ALA A 68 1.10 4.47 6.80
C ALA A 68 1.78 4.09 8.13
N VAL A 69 2.69 4.96 8.58
CA VAL A 69 3.49 4.81 9.79
C VAL A 69 3.47 6.10 10.62
N HIS A 70 3.55 5.98 11.94
CA HIS A 70 3.72 7.14 12.81
C HIS A 70 5.19 7.59 12.81
N LEU A 71 5.44 8.88 12.59
CA LEU A 71 6.79 9.50 12.66
C LEU A 71 7.01 10.25 13.98
N GLY A 72 6.16 10.01 14.97
CA GLY A 72 6.12 10.73 16.24
C GLY A 72 4.72 10.69 16.85
N THR A 73 4.39 11.65 17.70
CA THR A 73 3.11 11.70 18.43
C THR A 73 1.93 12.15 17.57
N SER A 74 2.16 13.03 16.58
CA SER A 74 1.09 13.59 15.72
C SER A 74 1.38 13.50 14.22
N ARG A 75 2.59 13.08 13.84
CA ARG A 75 3.00 12.99 12.43
C ARG A 75 2.80 11.59 11.89
N THR A 76 2.28 11.53 10.67
CA THR A 76 2.15 10.29 9.89
C THR A 76 2.99 10.42 8.63
N GLY A 77 3.68 9.35 8.26
CA GLY A 77 4.39 9.18 7.00
C GLY A 77 3.87 7.96 6.26
N LEU A 78 4.14 7.89 4.97
CA LEU A 78 3.89 6.72 4.15
C LEU A 78 5.21 5.99 3.95
N LEU A 79 5.37 4.80 4.55
CA LEU A 79 6.50 3.94 4.26
C LEU A 79 6.22 3.23 2.93
N ILE A 80 7.15 3.34 2.00
CA ILE A 80 7.07 2.73 0.67
C ILE A 80 8.28 1.84 0.50
N VAL A 81 8.06 0.61 0.05
CA VAL A 81 9.09 -0.31 -0.45
C VAL A 81 8.81 -0.52 -1.92
N TYR A 82 9.80 -0.30 -2.79
CA TYR A 82 9.62 -0.43 -4.23
C TYR A 82 10.89 -0.94 -4.92
N GLY A 83 10.72 -1.87 -5.84
CA GLY A 83 11.76 -2.37 -6.75
C GLY A 83 11.23 -2.47 -8.18
N PRO A 84 11.85 -1.79 -9.17
CA PRO A 84 11.31 -1.68 -10.53
C PRO A 84 11.34 -3.01 -11.31
N THR A 85 12.21 -3.96 -10.92
CA THR A 85 12.36 -5.28 -11.57
C THR A 85 11.54 -6.37 -10.88
N GLY A 86 10.99 -6.09 -9.69
CA GLY A 86 10.36 -7.10 -8.82
C GLY A 86 11.34 -7.98 -8.04
N ALA A 87 12.63 -7.97 -8.37
CA ALA A 87 13.66 -8.69 -7.63
C ALA A 87 13.83 -8.10 -6.23
N VAL A 88 13.99 -8.97 -5.23
CA VAL A 88 14.15 -8.54 -3.82
C VAL A 88 15.40 -7.66 -3.64
N ALA A 89 16.48 -7.96 -4.37
CA ALA A 89 17.74 -7.23 -4.30
C ALA A 89 17.63 -5.75 -4.76
N ASP A 90 16.67 -5.45 -5.63
CA ASP A 90 16.51 -4.10 -6.19
C ASP A 90 15.54 -3.23 -5.37
N ARG A 91 14.95 -3.80 -4.31
CA ARG A 91 13.97 -3.09 -3.46
C ARG A 91 14.66 -2.00 -2.66
N ARG A 92 14.09 -0.81 -2.73
CA ARG A 92 14.48 0.35 -1.92
C ARG A 92 13.29 0.76 -1.07
N SER A 93 13.57 1.19 0.16
CA SER A 93 12.55 1.67 1.08
C SER A 93 12.75 3.14 1.41
N GLY A 94 11.67 3.88 1.54
CA GLY A 94 11.70 5.28 1.97
C GLY A 94 10.41 5.70 2.65
N ILE A 95 10.52 6.70 3.52
CA ILE A 95 9.36 7.30 4.19
C ILE A 95 9.02 8.60 3.46
N CYS A 96 7.81 8.67 2.92
CA CYS A 96 7.26 9.84 2.29
C CYS A 96 6.38 10.60 3.29
N PRO A 97 6.76 11.80 3.75
CA PRO A 97 5.85 12.67 4.50
C PRO A 97 4.66 13.09 3.64
N ALA A 98 3.54 13.43 4.29
CA ALA A 98 2.39 13.99 3.59
C ALA A 98 2.75 15.30 2.87
N GLY A 99 2.28 15.46 1.63
CA GLY A 99 2.55 16.59 0.75
C GLY A 99 3.99 16.68 0.25
N ARG A 100 4.80 15.63 0.46
CA ARG A 100 6.19 15.57 0.00
C ARG A 100 6.37 14.46 -1.03
N THR A 101 7.50 14.52 -1.71
CA THR A 101 7.91 13.56 -2.74
C THR A 101 9.18 12.85 -2.31
N ILE A 102 9.27 11.56 -2.57
CA ILE A 102 10.50 10.77 -2.45
C ILE A 102 10.76 10.00 -3.74
N THR A 103 12.03 9.73 -4.06
CA THR A 103 12.40 8.97 -5.24
C THR A 103 12.91 7.59 -4.83
N LEU A 104 12.31 6.52 -5.37
CA LEU A 104 12.73 5.13 -5.16
C LEU A 104 12.80 4.41 -6.49
N GLY A 105 13.93 3.74 -6.78
CA GLY A 105 14.06 2.91 -7.98
C GLY A 105 13.81 3.65 -9.31
N GLY A 106 14.07 4.97 -9.35
CA GLY A 106 13.82 5.81 -10.53
C GLY A 106 12.38 6.32 -10.68
N ALA A 107 11.47 6.01 -9.75
CA ALA A 107 10.12 6.55 -9.69
C ALA A 107 9.97 7.56 -8.54
N ASP A 108 9.20 8.61 -8.76
CA ASP A 108 8.87 9.63 -7.77
C ASP A 108 7.50 9.36 -7.14
N PHE A 109 7.44 9.36 -5.82
CA PHE A 109 6.25 9.06 -5.03
C PHE A 109 5.84 10.28 -4.22
N THR A 110 4.65 10.81 -4.48
CA THR A 110 4.09 11.97 -3.78
C THR A 110 2.81 11.59 -3.07
N TRP A 111 2.80 11.71 -1.74
CA TRP A 111 1.61 11.37 -0.94
C TRP A 111 0.76 12.61 -0.66
N LEU A 112 -0.45 12.66 -1.21
CA LEU A 112 -1.41 13.73 -0.97
C LEU A 112 -2.50 13.25 -0.01
N LEU A 113 -2.60 13.90 1.14
CA LEU A 113 -3.69 13.67 2.08
C LEU A 113 -5.01 14.24 1.54
N PRO A 114 -6.16 13.64 1.87
CA PRO A 114 -7.44 14.23 1.51
C PRO A 114 -7.59 15.58 2.23
N PRO A 115 -8.31 16.55 1.62
CA PRO A 115 -8.61 17.80 2.29
C PRO A 115 -9.32 17.52 3.63
N PRO A 116 -9.04 18.29 4.69
CA PRO A 116 -9.51 18.01 6.05
C PRO A 116 -11.04 17.97 6.21
N ASN A 117 -11.81 18.41 5.21
CA ASN A 117 -13.27 18.53 5.27
C ASN A 117 -14.04 17.71 4.21
N VAL A 118 -13.46 16.67 3.62
CA VAL A 118 -14.24 15.80 2.70
C VAL A 118 -15.01 14.76 3.52
N PRO A 119 -16.36 14.85 3.62
CA PRO A 119 -17.12 13.82 4.29
C PRO A 119 -16.99 12.50 3.52
N GLY A 120 -16.91 11.38 4.24
CA GLY A 120 -16.53 10.07 3.70
C GLY A 120 -17.37 9.55 2.53
N HIS A 121 -18.56 10.14 2.30
CA HIS A 121 -19.48 9.82 1.21
C HIS A 121 -19.13 10.49 -0.14
N LEU A 122 -18.24 11.49 -0.16
CA LEU A 122 -17.75 12.15 -1.39
C LEU A 122 -16.35 11.69 -1.81
N ARG A 123 -15.77 10.70 -1.13
CA ARG A 123 -14.55 10.03 -1.63
C ARG A 123 -14.89 9.35 -2.94
N VAL A 124 -14.25 9.82 -4.01
CA VAL A 124 -14.24 9.28 -5.40
C VAL A 124 -14.73 7.83 -5.44
N PRO A 125 -15.77 7.49 -6.22
CA PRO A 125 -16.26 6.12 -6.31
C PRO A 125 -15.10 5.20 -6.68
N ALA A 126 -15.05 4.02 -6.04
CA ALA A 126 -14.08 3.00 -6.40
C ALA A 126 -14.14 2.79 -7.91
N GLN A 127 -13.01 2.93 -8.62
CA GLN A 127 -12.92 2.41 -9.97
C GLN A 127 -13.22 0.93 -9.85
N ARG A 128 -14.39 0.53 -10.35
CA ARG A 128 -14.79 -0.85 -10.46
C ARG A 128 -13.83 -1.43 -11.50
N THR A 129 -12.72 -2.01 -11.05
CA THR A 129 -11.85 -2.80 -11.92
C THR A 129 -12.76 -3.90 -12.45
N ALA A 130 -13.20 -3.74 -13.69
CA ALA A 130 -13.87 -4.79 -14.42
C ALA A 130 -12.81 -5.87 -14.58
N ASN A 131 -12.80 -6.83 -13.66
CA ASN A 131 -12.16 -8.09 -13.89
C ASN A 131 -12.83 -8.67 -15.14
N THR A 132 -12.19 -8.53 -16.29
CA THR A 132 -12.30 -9.46 -17.41
C THR A 132 -11.70 -10.78 -16.95
N ARG A 133 -12.39 -11.42 -15.98
CA ARG A 133 -12.27 -12.84 -15.73
C ARG A 133 -12.92 -13.50 -16.93
N ALA A 134 -12.08 -14.17 -17.72
CA ALA A 134 -12.47 -14.95 -18.88
C ALA A 134 -13.82 -15.65 -18.66
N ASP A 135 -14.74 -15.29 -19.55
CA ASP A 135 -16.08 -15.81 -19.66
C ASP A 135 -16.00 -17.25 -20.17
N TYR A 136 -16.10 -18.21 -19.25
CA TYR A 136 -16.66 -19.51 -19.59
C TYR A 136 -17.82 -19.78 -18.65
N GLY A 137 -18.99 -19.32 -19.08
CA GLY A 137 -20.23 -20.01 -18.79
C GLY A 137 -21.18 -19.26 -17.86
N ARG A 138 -21.95 -18.32 -18.41
CA ARG A 138 -23.40 -18.24 -18.15
C ARG A 138 -24.10 -17.23 -19.06
N PHE A 139 -24.31 -17.61 -20.32
CA PHE A 139 -25.39 -17.02 -21.11
C PHE A 139 -26.75 -17.46 -20.54
N ARG A 140 -27.28 -16.76 -19.54
CA ARG A 140 -28.72 -16.80 -19.18
C ARG A 140 -29.15 -15.51 -18.48
N ASN A 141 -29.39 -14.47 -19.28
CA ASN A 141 -30.65 -13.72 -19.29
C ASN A 141 -30.56 -12.59 -20.33
N MET A 142 -30.77 -12.98 -21.57
CA MET A 142 -31.29 -12.07 -22.59
C MET A 142 -32.83 -12.15 -22.48
N VAL A 143 -33.51 -11.06 -22.86
CA VAL A 143 -34.98 -10.85 -22.85
C VAL A 143 -35.48 -10.30 -21.49
N ARG A 144 -36.02 -9.07 -21.38
CA ARG A 144 -36.94 -8.39 -22.30
C ARG A 144 -36.83 -6.87 -22.19
N SER A 145 -36.97 -6.27 -23.36
CA SER A 145 -37.05 -4.87 -23.73
C SER A 145 -38.09 -4.05 -22.96
N VAL A 146 -37.67 -2.81 -22.67
CA VAL A 146 -38.42 -1.55 -22.86
C VAL A 146 -39.79 -1.69 -23.52
N THR A 147 -40.85 -1.25 -22.85
CA THR A 147 -41.81 -0.32 -23.47
C THR A 147 -42.42 0.58 -22.39
N GLN A 148 -42.12 1.87 -22.50
CA GLN A 148 -42.81 2.96 -21.84
C GLN A 148 -43.81 3.52 -22.86
N SER A 149 -45.08 3.61 -22.48
CA SER A 149 -46.01 4.59 -23.06
C SER A 149 -47.23 4.72 -22.15
N ARG A 150 -47.65 5.97 -21.98
CA ARG A 150 -48.79 6.44 -21.16
C ARG A 150 -50.10 5.74 -21.49
#